data_AF-A0A389MNR7-F1
#
_entry.id   AF-A0A389MNR7-F1
#
_cell.length_a   1.000
_cell.length_b   1.000
_cell.length_c   1.000
_cell.angle_alpha   90.00
_cell.angle_beta   90.00
_cell.angle_gamma   90.00
#
_symmetry.space_group_name_H-M   'P 1'
#
loop_
_entity.id
_entity.type
_entity.pdbx_description
1 polymer ?
#
loop_
_entity_poly.entity_id
_entity_poly.type
_entity_poly.pdbx_seq_one_letter_code
_entity_poly.pdbx_strand_id
1 'polypeptide(L)'
;MVPRTLPLPWLDRAGRLSPLKLAVFLAILAPGIYLAGAYSADRLGAKPITALLHGTGEWTIRFLLASLAVTPLRRVANWPKLILVRRMLGLGALAYAAIHLALYIVDQNFVLTKVVSEIVLRFYLTIGFVALLGLLALGLTSTDEAVRRMGPRWRLLHRLVYTITALGMLHYFLQSKIDVSDPVFWTGLFLLLMGWRILQRFGVPSRPLPLLALALGTALATALLEAAWYGLASGVPASLVLSANLDFSGVVRPAWWVLGVGLLLPLASLLRPMPVRSPPRAVPAA
;
A
#
# COMPACT_ATOMS: atom_id res chain seq x y z
N MET A 1 5.79 -31.92 26.67
CA MET A 1 5.86 -30.66 25.89
C MET A 1 4.62 -30.61 25.00
N VAL A 2 3.66 -29.73 25.28
CA VAL A 2 2.50 -29.54 24.40
C VAL A 2 3.01 -28.96 23.08
N PRO A 3 2.68 -29.53 21.90
CA PRO A 3 3.04 -28.91 20.63
C PRO A 3 2.41 -27.52 20.64
N ARG A 4 3.23 -26.46 20.57
CA ARG A 4 2.72 -25.13 20.24
C ARG A 4 2.20 -25.22 18.82
N THR A 5 0.92 -25.54 18.68
CA THR A 5 0.22 -25.40 17.41
C THR A 5 0.47 -23.97 16.94
N LEU A 6 1.03 -23.82 15.74
CA LEU A 6 1.24 -22.50 15.17
C LEU A 6 -0.12 -21.80 15.13
N PRO A 7 -0.31 -20.67 15.84
CA PRO A 7 -1.61 -20.02 15.88
C PRO A 7 -1.98 -19.59 14.47
N LEU A 8 -3.09 -20.13 13.96
CA LEU A 8 -3.55 -19.86 12.60
C LEU A 8 -3.77 -18.35 12.41
N PRO A 9 -3.41 -17.79 11.24
CA PRO A 9 -3.39 -16.33 11.04
C PRO A 9 -4.78 -15.69 11.15
N TRP A 10 -5.86 -16.45 11.02
CA TRP A 10 -7.24 -15.97 11.17
C TRP A 10 -7.80 -16.02 12.61
N LEU A 11 -7.04 -16.48 13.61
CA LEU A 11 -7.50 -16.56 15.00
C LEU A 11 -7.19 -15.29 15.81
N ASP A 12 -8.04 -14.97 16.78
CA ASP A 12 -7.79 -13.96 17.80
C ASP A 12 -6.81 -14.47 18.88
N ARG A 13 -6.49 -13.63 19.88
CA ARG A 13 -5.57 -14.00 20.97
C ARG A 13 -6.11 -15.11 21.87
N ALA A 14 -7.42 -15.33 21.89
CA ALA A 14 -8.09 -16.39 22.64
C ALA A 14 -8.25 -17.67 21.79
N GLY A 15 -7.69 -17.72 20.58
CA GLY A 15 -7.80 -18.86 19.68
C GLY A 15 -9.14 -18.96 18.94
N ARG A 16 -10.01 -17.95 19.03
CA ARG A 16 -11.31 -17.94 18.33
C ARG A 16 -11.16 -17.39 16.92
N LEU A 17 -12.04 -17.80 16.01
CA LEU A 17 -12.07 -17.25 14.66
C LEU A 17 -12.32 -15.74 14.68
N SER A 18 -11.47 -14.98 13.99
CA SER A 18 -11.67 -13.56 13.74
C SER A 18 -12.12 -13.37 12.29
N PRO A 19 -13.40 -13.03 12.04
CA PRO A 19 -13.91 -12.83 10.68
C PRO A 19 -13.10 -11.80 9.89
N LEU A 20 -12.66 -10.73 10.55
CA LEU A 20 -11.82 -9.70 9.94
C LEU A 20 -10.46 -10.25 9.48
N LYS A 21 -9.78 -11.04 10.32
CA LYS A 21 -8.48 -11.63 9.94
C LYS A 21 -8.66 -12.67 8.84
N LEU A 22 -9.71 -13.49 8.90
CA LEU A 22 -10.02 -14.46 7.85
C LEU A 22 -10.29 -13.75 6.52
N ALA A 23 -11.15 -12.73 6.51
CA ALA A 23 -11.48 -11.97 5.31
C ALA A 23 -10.22 -11.34 4.69
N VAL A 24 -9.36 -10.71 5.50
CA VAL A 24 -8.11 -10.14 4.99
C VAL A 24 -7.14 -11.21 4.51
N PHE A 25 -7.06 -12.37 5.18
CA PHE A 25 -6.23 -13.48 4.73
C PHE A 25 -6.68 -13.98 3.36
N LEU A 26 -7.98 -14.23 3.18
CA LEU A 26 -8.55 -14.64 1.89
C LEU A 26 -8.35 -13.56 0.82
N ALA A 27 -8.51 -12.27 1.17
CA ALA A 27 -8.27 -11.17 0.25
C ALA A 27 -6.79 -11.06 -0.18
N ILE A 28 -5.84 -11.46 0.68
CA ILE A 28 -4.41 -11.53 0.31
C ILE A 28 -4.15 -12.69 -0.66
N LEU A 29 -4.86 -13.82 -0.54
CA LEU A 29 -4.69 -14.97 -1.43
C LEU A 29 -5.40 -14.80 -2.78
N ALA A 30 -6.56 -14.12 -2.78
CA ALA A 30 -7.42 -13.96 -3.94
C ALA A 30 -6.70 -13.52 -5.22
N PRO A 31 -5.81 -12.51 -5.22
CA PRO A 31 -5.15 -12.10 -6.44
C PRO A 31 -4.14 -13.09 -6.99
N GLY A 32 -3.43 -13.81 -6.13
CA GLY A 32 -2.53 -14.89 -6.54
C GLY A 32 -3.30 -16.04 -7.17
N ILE A 33 -4.45 -16.39 -6.61
CA ILE A 33 -5.37 -17.40 -7.18
C ILE A 33 -5.91 -16.91 -8.54
N TYR A 34 -6.34 -15.66 -8.63
CA TYR A 34 -6.82 -15.07 -9.88
C TYR A 34 -5.74 -15.07 -10.97
N LEU A 35 -4.52 -14.63 -10.66
CA LEU A 35 -3.41 -14.60 -11.60
C LEU A 35 -3.00 -16.02 -12.04
N ALA A 36 -2.97 -16.97 -11.12
CA ALA A 36 -2.69 -18.38 -11.44
C ALA A 36 -3.79 -18.98 -12.35
N GLY A 37 -5.06 -18.71 -12.06
CA GLY A 37 -6.18 -19.16 -12.89
C GLY A 37 -6.20 -18.49 -14.27
N ALA A 38 -5.85 -17.21 -14.36
CA ALA A 38 -5.72 -16.50 -15.62
C ALA A 38 -4.56 -17.05 -16.46
N TYR A 39 -3.44 -17.42 -15.83
CA TYR A 39 -2.33 -18.11 -16.47
C TYR A 39 -2.75 -19.47 -17.02
N SER A 40 -3.40 -20.31 -16.21
CA SER A 40 -3.81 -21.67 -16.63
C SER A 40 -4.90 -21.68 -17.70
N ALA A 41 -5.61 -20.57 -17.88
CA ALA A 41 -6.64 -20.41 -18.90
C ALA A 41 -6.16 -19.61 -20.13
N ASP A 42 -4.85 -19.38 -20.27
CA ASP A 42 -4.23 -18.64 -21.36
C ASP A 42 -4.78 -17.21 -21.55
N ARG A 43 -5.20 -16.56 -20.46
CA ARG A 43 -5.84 -15.22 -20.48
C ARG A 43 -4.87 -14.06 -20.24
N LEU A 44 -3.57 -14.34 -20.16
CA LEU A 44 -2.54 -13.33 -19.85
C LEU A 44 -1.83 -12.79 -21.11
N GLY A 45 -2.30 -13.16 -22.30
CA GLY A 45 -1.77 -12.69 -23.58
C GLY A 45 -0.43 -13.31 -23.94
N ALA A 46 0.27 -12.70 -24.90
CA ALA A 46 1.46 -13.28 -25.53
C ALA A 46 2.69 -13.40 -24.61
N LYS A 47 2.74 -12.66 -23.50
CA LYS A 47 3.85 -12.68 -22.53
C LYS A 47 3.32 -12.95 -21.12
N PRO A 48 2.86 -14.19 -20.85
CA PRO A 48 2.13 -14.49 -19.62
C PRO A 48 3.00 -14.35 -18.36
N ILE A 49 4.28 -14.70 -18.43
CA ILE A 49 5.22 -14.52 -17.30
C ILE A 49 5.43 -13.03 -16.98
N THR A 50 5.60 -12.19 -18.00
CA THR A 50 5.70 -10.74 -17.82
C THR A 50 4.41 -10.15 -17.24
N ALA A 51 3.24 -10.66 -17.64
CA ALA A 51 1.97 -10.25 -17.06
C ALA A 51 1.84 -10.65 -15.58
N LEU A 52 2.24 -11.86 -15.21
CA LEU A 52 2.33 -12.30 -13.81
C LEU A 52 3.31 -11.43 -13.01
N LEU A 53 4.46 -11.10 -13.59
CA LEU A 53 5.47 -10.25 -12.98
C LEU A 53 4.88 -8.87 -12.66
N HIS A 54 4.24 -8.22 -13.64
CA HIS A 54 3.59 -6.93 -13.42
C HIS A 54 2.45 -7.02 -12.38
N GLY A 55 1.58 -8.03 -12.49
CA GLY A 55 0.46 -8.20 -11.56
C GLY A 55 0.91 -8.40 -10.12
N THR A 56 1.92 -9.23 -9.88
CA THR A 56 2.46 -9.46 -8.51
C THR A 56 3.18 -8.23 -7.96
N GLY A 57 3.86 -7.45 -8.81
CA GLY A 57 4.44 -6.17 -8.43
C GLY A 57 3.38 -5.15 -8.03
N GLU A 58 2.29 -5.05 -8.78
CA GLU A 58 1.17 -4.17 -8.46
C GLU A 58 0.49 -4.56 -7.14
N TRP A 59 0.22 -5.86 -6.92
CA TRP A 59 -0.37 -6.33 -5.67
C TRP A 59 0.53 -6.10 -4.45
N THR A 60 1.86 -6.14 -4.62
CA THR A 60 2.81 -5.72 -3.58
C THR A 60 2.54 -4.28 -3.13
N ILE A 61 2.41 -3.37 -4.09
CA ILE A 61 2.11 -1.95 -3.84
C ILE A 61 0.74 -1.78 -3.17
N ARG A 62 -0.29 -2.47 -3.67
CA ARG A 62 -1.64 -2.46 -3.09
C ARG A 62 -1.63 -2.88 -1.62
N PHE A 63 -0.91 -3.95 -1.27
CA PHE A 63 -0.81 -4.40 0.12
C PHE A 63 0.03 -3.47 1.01
N LEU A 64 1.10 -2.84 0.50
CA LEU A 64 1.82 -1.80 1.23
C LEU A 64 0.91 -0.62 1.56
N LEU A 65 0.18 -0.11 0.58
CA LEU A 65 -0.77 0.99 0.78
C LEU A 65 -1.90 0.60 1.73
N ALA A 66 -2.47 -0.60 1.60
CA ALA A 66 -3.48 -1.10 2.53
C ALA A 66 -2.95 -1.15 3.97
N SER A 67 -1.72 -1.64 4.18
CA SER A 67 -1.06 -1.64 5.49
C SER A 67 -0.87 -0.22 6.04
N LEU A 68 -0.46 0.73 5.20
CA LEU A 68 -0.36 2.14 5.56
C LEU A 68 -1.71 2.79 5.84
N ALA A 69 -2.78 2.36 5.18
CA ALA A 69 -4.14 2.86 5.35
C ALA A 69 -4.80 2.43 6.67
N VAL A 70 -4.34 1.33 7.28
CA VAL A 70 -4.89 0.85 8.57
C VAL A 70 -4.93 1.95 9.64
N THR A 71 -3.87 2.75 9.75
CA THR A 71 -3.78 3.79 10.80
C THR A 71 -4.76 4.95 10.60
N PRO A 72 -4.81 5.62 9.42
CA PRO A 72 -5.82 6.64 9.16
C PRO A 72 -7.24 6.11 9.31
N LEU A 73 -7.56 4.97 8.71
CA LEU A 73 -8.91 4.39 8.78
C LEU A 73 -9.32 4.08 10.22
N ARG A 74 -8.41 3.52 11.03
CA ARG A 74 -8.66 3.27 12.45
C ARG A 74 -9.06 4.53 13.22
N ARG A 75 -8.42 5.67 12.92
CA ARG A 75 -8.64 6.93 13.64
C ARG A 75 -9.85 7.72 13.12
N VAL A 76 -10.05 7.75 11.80
CA VAL A 76 -11.15 8.48 11.17
C VAL A 76 -12.47 7.74 11.37
N ALA A 77 -12.51 6.43 11.07
CA ALA A 77 -13.72 5.60 11.18
C ALA A 77 -13.96 5.01 12.58
N ASN A 78 -13.14 5.37 13.58
CA ASN A 78 -13.24 4.85 14.96
C ASN A 78 -13.23 3.31 15.07
N TRP A 79 -12.48 2.62 14.20
CA TRP A 79 -12.48 1.16 14.11
C TRP A 79 -11.16 0.54 14.63
N PRO A 80 -10.93 0.47 15.96
CA PRO A 80 -9.65 0.04 16.54
C PRO A 80 -9.20 -1.36 16.12
N LYS A 81 -10.15 -2.27 15.82
CA LYS A 81 -9.88 -3.66 15.42
C LYS A 81 -9.09 -3.78 14.11
N LEU A 82 -9.08 -2.76 13.24
CA LEU A 82 -8.25 -2.76 12.01
C LEU A 82 -6.76 -2.94 12.28
N ILE A 83 -6.28 -2.59 13.49
CA ILE A 83 -4.87 -2.78 13.84
C ILE A 83 -4.43 -4.26 13.79
N LEU A 84 -5.38 -5.19 13.96
CA LEU A 84 -5.12 -6.64 13.99
C LEU A 84 -4.65 -7.19 12.65
N VAL A 85 -4.98 -6.52 11.53
CA VAL A 85 -4.66 -6.98 10.18
C VAL A 85 -3.47 -6.27 9.54
N ARG A 86 -2.91 -5.23 10.18
CA ARG A 86 -1.77 -4.47 9.64
C ARG A 86 -0.56 -5.36 9.34
N ARG A 87 -0.23 -6.27 10.27
CA ARG A 87 0.90 -7.21 10.11
C ARG A 87 0.61 -8.20 8.98
N MET A 88 -0.63 -8.66 8.83
CA MET A 88 -1.03 -9.58 7.76
C MET A 88 -0.85 -8.93 6.39
N LEU A 89 -1.31 -7.68 6.23
CA LEU A 89 -1.13 -6.91 5.00
C LEU A 89 0.35 -6.67 4.67
N GLY A 90 1.17 -6.29 5.66
CA GLY A 90 2.61 -6.10 5.47
C GLY A 90 3.35 -7.40 5.06
N LEU A 91 2.99 -8.54 5.65
CA LEU A 91 3.54 -9.84 5.26
C LEU A 91 3.01 -10.29 3.89
N GLY A 92 1.76 -9.97 3.56
CA GLY A 92 1.21 -10.17 2.21
C GLY A 92 2.01 -9.40 1.16
N ALA A 93 2.33 -8.12 1.43
CA ALA A 93 3.20 -7.35 0.55
C ALA A 93 4.57 -8.01 0.35
N LEU A 94 5.22 -8.49 1.44
CA LEU A 94 6.49 -9.19 1.33
C LEU A 94 6.38 -10.49 0.52
N ALA A 95 5.32 -11.27 0.73
CA ALA A 95 5.10 -12.51 -0.02
C ALA A 95 4.97 -12.24 -1.52
N TYR A 96 4.18 -11.24 -1.91
CA TYR A 96 4.04 -10.86 -3.32
C TYR A 96 5.32 -10.26 -3.90
N ALA A 97 6.10 -9.51 -3.11
CA ALA A 97 7.39 -8.98 -3.54
C ALA A 97 8.41 -10.10 -3.78
N ALA A 98 8.40 -11.15 -2.95
CA ALA A 98 9.24 -12.32 -3.13
C ALA A 98 8.83 -13.13 -4.38
N ILE A 99 7.51 -13.30 -4.59
CA ILE A 99 6.98 -13.92 -5.82
C ILE A 99 7.36 -13.08 -7.05
N HIS A 100 7.30 -11.76 -6.95
CA HIS A 100 7.70 -10.85 -8.01
C HIS A 100 9.18 -11.04 -8.41
N LEU A 101 10.09 -11.11 -7.43
CA LEU A 101 11.51 -11.44 -7.70
C LEU A 101 11.65 -12.85 -8.32
N ALA A 102 10.90 -13.83 -7.82
CA ALA A 102 10.94 -15.19 -8.37
C ALA A 102 10.47 -15.22 -9.83
N LEU A 103 9.39 -14.51 -10.17
CA LEU A 103 8.91 -14.38 -11.55
C LEU A 103 9.89 -13.63 -12.43
N TYR A 104 10.64 -12.65 -11.89
CA TYR A 104 11.71 -11.99 -12.63
C TYR A 104 12.85 -12.98 -12.95
N ILE A 105 13.22 -13.86 -12.01
CA ILE A 105 14.19 -14.93 -12.26
C ILE A 105 13.67 -15.89 -13.35
N VAL A 106 12.38 -16.24 -13.33
CA VAL A 106 11.74 -17.06 -14.36
C VAL A 106 11.76 -16.35 -15.72
N ASP A 107 11.43 -15.06 -15.78
CA ASP A 107 11.47 -14.23 -16.99
C ASP A 107 12.89 -14.12 -17.58
N GLN A 108 13.91 -14.24 -16.74
CA GLN A 108 15.32 -14.37 -17.14
C GLN A 108 15.78 -15.81 -17.39
N ASN A 109 14.86 -16.77 -17.55
CA ASN A 109 15.12 -18.19 -17.81
C ASN A 109 16.07 -18.84 -16.78
N PHE A 110 15.97 -18.43 -15.51
CA PHE A 110 16.82 -18.90 -14.41
C PHE A 110 18.33 -18.63 -14.57
N VAL A 111 18.73 -17.77 -15.51
CA VAL A 111 20.14 -17.37 -15.68
C VAL A 111 20.51 -16.33 -14.62
N LEU A 112 20.96 -16.78 -13.43
CA LEU A 112 21.18 -15.91 -12.27
C LEU A 112 22.26 -14.83 -12.49
N THR A 113 23.29 -15.12 -13.30
CA THR A 113 24.31 -14.13 -13.67
C THR A 113 23.69 -12.97 -14.44
N LYS A 114 22.75 -13.25 -15.34
CA LYS A 114 21.99 -12.24 -16.07
C LYS A 114 21.06 -11.46 -15.13
N VAL A 115 20.34 -12.15 -14.24
CA VAL A 115 19.48 -11.51 -13.21
C VAL A 115 20.26 -10.47 -12.42
N VAL A 116 21.40 -10.84 -11.86
CA VAL A 116 22.24 -9.94 -11.07
C VAL A 116 22.81 -8.81 -11.92
N SER A 117 23.34 -9.12 -13.10
CA SER A 117 23.87 -8.12 -14.04
C SER A 117 22.82 -7.05 -14.38
N GLU A 118 21.61 -7.47 -14.72
CA GLU A 118 20.51 -6.57 -15.05
C GLU A 118 20.08 -5.74 -13.84
N ILE A 119 20.00 -6.33 -12.63
CA ILE A 119 19.69 -5.59 -11.41
C ILE A 119 20.72 -4.49 -11.16
N VAL A 120 22.01 -4.75 -11.37
CA VAL A 120 23.07 -3.77 -11.15
C VAL A 120 23.10 -2.70 -12.24
N LEU A 121 22.95 -3.10 -13.51
CA LEU A 121 23.12 -2.21 -14.65
C LEU A 121 21.88 -1.36 -14.96
N ARG A 122 20.68 -1.80 -14.54
CA ARG A 122 19.44 -1.03 -14.74
C ARG A 122 19.01 -0.37 -13.45
N PHE A 123 19.18 0.95 -13.38
CA PHE A 123 18.91 1.75 -12.18
C PHE A 123 17.52 1.52 -11.56
N TYR A 124 16.47 1.37 -12.36
CA TYR A 124 15.13 1.11 -11.83
C TYR A 124 15.02 -0.27 -11.15
N LEU A 125 15.74 -1.30 -11.62
CA LEU A 125 15.80 -2.61 -10.96
C LEU A 125 16.56 -2.52 -9.64
N THR A 126 17.65 -1.74 -9.58
CA THR A 126 18.36 -1.47 -8.31
C THR A 126 17.42 -0.88 -7.27
N ILE A 127 16.59 0.11 -7.64
CA ILE A 127 15.62 0.73 -6.73
C ILE A 127 14.64 -0.32 -6.19
N GLY A 128 14.08 -1.15 -7.08
CA GLY A 128 13.16 -2.23 -6.69
C GLY A 128 13.82 -3.24 -5.74
N PHE A 129 15.06 -3.62 -6.02
CA PHE A 129 15.83 -4.55 -5.19
C PHE A 129 16.15 -3.97 -3.79
N VAL A 130 16.53 -2.69 -3.70
CA VAL A 130 16.74 -2.00 -2.41
C VAL A 130 15.44 -1.95 -1.61
N ALA A 131 14.31 -1.65 -2.25
CA ALA A 131 13.00 -1.67 -1.61
C ALA A 131 12.65 -3.08 -1.09
N LEU A 132 12.93 -4.13 -1.87
CA LEU A 132 12.74 -5.52 -1.48
C LEU A 132 13.59 -5.91 -0.26
N LEU A 133 14.88 -5.54 -0.23
CA LEU A 133 15.75 -5.79 0.92
C LEU A 133 15.24 -5.10 2.19
N GLY A 134 14.78 -3.86 2.07
CA GLY A 134 14.13 -3.14 3.16
C GLY A 134 12.87 -3.86 3.64
N LEU A 135 12.01 -4.31 2.72
CA LEU A 135 10.78 -5.03 3.04
C LEU A 135 11.08 -6.39 3.70
N LEU A 136 12.12 -7.08 3.25
CA LEU A 136 12.60 -8.33 3.85
C LEU A 136 13.06 -8.10 5.29
N ALA A 137 13.83 -7.05 5.55
CA ALA A 137 14.24 -6.68 6.90
C ALA A 137 13.04 -6.43 7.83
N LEU A 138 11.98 -5.76 7.33
CA LEU A 138 10.74 -5.55 8.09
C LEU A 138 9.99 -6.87 8.34
N GLY A 139 9.93 -7.77 7.35
CA GLY A 139 9.28 -9.07 7.51
C GLY A 139 9.97 -9.97 8.53
N LEU A 140 11.30 -10.07 8.46
CA LEU A 140 12.10 -10.85 9.40
C LEU A 140 11.98 -10.34 10.84
N THR A 141 11.80 -9.03 11.02
CA THR A 141 11.60 -8.39 12.33
C THR A 141 10.13 -8.22 12.72
N SER A 142 9.20 -8.85 12.00
CA SER A 142 7.76 -8.79 12.32
C SER A 142 7.29 -9.84 13.33
N THR A 143 8.17 -10.68 13.89
CA THR A 143 7.80 -11.70 14.89
C THR A 143 7.57 -11.09 16.29
N ASP A 144 6.74 -11.73 17.11
CA ASP A 144 6.47 -11.26 18.48
C ASP A 144 7.75 -11.23 19.34
N GLU A 145 8.65 -12.17 19.08
CA GLU A 145 9.98 -12.22 19.69
C GLU A 145 10.84 -11.02 19.25
N ALA A 146 10.91 -10.71 17.95
CA ALA A 146 11.67 -9.56 17.45
C ALA A 146 11.14 -8.24 18.01
N VAL A 147 9.81 -8.08 18.05
CA VAL A 147 9.16 -6.90 18.64
C VAL A 147 9.56 -6.73 20.11
N ARG A 148 9.55 -7.83 20.89
CA ARG A 148 9.96 -7.82 22.30
C ARG A 148 11.44 -7.53 22.48
N ARG A 149 12.33 -8.17 21.72
CA ARG A 149 13.79 -8.01 21.84
C ARG A 149 14.29 -6.63 21.45
N MET A 150 13.72 -6.04 20.39
CA MET A 150 14.18 -4.75 19.85
C MET A 150 13.61 -3.54 20.60
N GLY A 151 12.47 -3.68 21.27
CA GLY A 151 11.83 -2.60 22.01
C GLY A 151 11.60 -1.34 21.16
N PRO A 152 12.02 -0.14 21.59
CA PRO A 152 11.82 1.10 20.84
C PRO A 152 12.45 1.12 19.44
N ARG A 153 13.59 0.42 19.25
CA ARG A 153 14.31 0.36 17.97
C ARG A 153 13.48 -0.31 16.87
N TRP A 154 12.56 -1.21 17.25
CA TRP A 154 11.64 -1.85 16.31
C TRP A 154 10.79 -0.82 15.55
N ARG A 155 10.29 0.20 16.28
CA ARG A 155 9.48 1.26 15.68
C ARG A 155 10.31 2.13 14.73
N LEU A 156 11.57 2.40 15.08
CA LEU A 156 12.48 3.15 14.21
C LEU A 156 12.72 2.40 12.90
N LEU A 157 13.05 1.10 12.98
CA LEU A 157 13.22 0.25 11.79
C LEU A 157 11.93 0.22 10.95
N HIS A 158 10.78 0.00 11.57
CA HIS A 158 9.51 -0.10 10.84
C HIS A 158 9.01 1.23 10.27
N ARG A 159 9.62 2.38 10.59
CA ARG A 159 9.37 3.63 9.85
C ARG A 159 9.93 3.58 8.43
N LEU A 160 10.88 2.69 8.13
CA LEU A 160 11.38 2.49 6.77
C LEU A 160 10.28 2.09 5.79
N VAL A 161 9.13 1.57 6.24
CA VAL A 161 8.01 1.25 5.37
C VAL A 161 7.57 2.44 4.50
N TYR A 162 7.70 3.68 5.00
CA TYR A 162 7.39 4.87 4.22
C TYR A 162 8.35 5.04 3.04
N THR A 163 9.66 4.93 3.31
CA THR A 163 10.71 4.98 2.29
C THR A 163 10.62 3.82 1.32
N ILE A 164 10.41 2.59 1.82
CA ILE A 164 10.25 1.38 0.99
C ILE A 164 9.05 1.54 0.05
N THR A 165 7.92 2.06 0.54
CA THR A 165 6.75 2.30 -0.30
C THR A 165 7.05 3.35 -1.37
N ALA A 166 7.72 4.46 -1.01
CA ALA A 166 8.11 5.49 -1.97
C ALA A 166 9.09 4.96 -3.05
N LEU A 167 10.07 4.15 -2.67
CA LEU A 167 10.97 3.47 -3.61
C LEU A 167 10.22 2.50 -4.52
N GLY A 168 9.26 1.75 -3.97
CA GLY A 168 8.37 0.88 -4.75
C GLY A 168 7.55 1.63 -5.80
N MET A 169 6.99 2.79 -5.43
CA MET A 169 6.30 3.67 -6.39
C MET A 169 7.24 4.19 -7.48
N LEU A 170 8.43 4.65 -7.10
CA LEU A 170 9.43 5.13 -8.05
C LEU A 170 9.87 4.03 -9.03
N HIS A 171 10.11 2.81 -8.52
CA HIS A 171 10.37 1.64 -9.35
C HIS A 171 9.23 1.39 -10.34
N TYR A 172 7.98 1.47 -9.90
CA TYR A 172 6.80 1.28 -10.75
C TYR A 172 6.70 2.36 -11.84
N PHE A 173 6.93 3.63 -11.51
CA PHE A 173 6.99 4.71 -12.49
C PHE A 173 8.04 4.46 -13.57
N LEU A 174 9.27 4.16 -13.17
CA LEU A 174 10.39 3.97 -14.10
C LEU A 174 10.21 2.73 -15.00
N GLN A 175 9.48 1.72 -14.53
CA GLN A 175 9.16 0.54 -15.33
C GLN A 175 8.01 0.79 -16.32
N SER A 176 7.15 1.76 -16.05
CA SER A 176 5.97 2.06 -16.87
C SER A 176 6.38 2.84 -18.12
N LYS A 177 6.03 2.31 -19.30
CA LYS A 177 6.58 2.81 -20.58
C LYS A 177 5.77 3.94 -21.22
N ILE A 178 4.45 3.79 -21.27
CA ILE A 178 3.56 4.70 -22.03
C ILE A 178 2.44 5.20 -21.13
N ASP A 179 1.70 4.26 -20.54
CA ASP A 179 0.65 4.59 -19.60
C ASP A 179 1.19 4.53 -18.16
N VAL A 180 1.08 5.66 -17.46
CA VAL A 180 1.46 5.78 -16.05
C VAL A 180 0.25 6.01 -15.15
N SER A 181 -0.97 5.80 -15.65
CA SER A 181 -2.20 6.04 -14.89
C SER A 181 -2.21 5.28 -13.56
N ASP A 182 -1.84 4.00 -13.57
CA ASP A 182 -1.77 3.17 -12.36
C ASP A 182 -0.72 3.66 -11.35
N PRO A 183 0.58 3.82 -11.69
CA PRO A 183 1.56 4.33 -10.72
C PRO A 183 1.23 5.75 -10.24
N VAL A 184 0.64 6.61 -11.07
CA VAL A 184 0.13 7.94 -10.66
C VAL A 184 -0.98 7.79 -9.63
N PHE A 185 -1.97 6.94 -9.88
CA PHE A 185 -3.08 6.69 -8.96
C PHE A 185 -2.58 6.19 -7.59
N TRP A 186 -1.75 5.14 -7.59
CA TRP A 186 -1.21 4.56 -6.36
C TRP A 186 -0.32 5.55 -5.59
N THR A 187 0.40 6.41 -6.31
CA THR A 187 1.22 7.47 -5.70
C THR A 187 0.35 8.58 -5.11
N GLY A 188 -0.74 8.96 -5.78
CA GLY A 188 -1.71 9.90 -5.21
C GLY A 188 -2.34 9.38 -3.92
N LEU A 189 -2.68 8.09 -3.86
CA LEU A 189 -3.13 7.46 -2.61
C LEU A 189 -2.03 7.44 -1.54
N PHE A 190 -0.78 7.19 -1.91
CA PHE A 190 0.34 7.31 -0.98
C PHE A 190 0.46 8.73 -0.41
N LEU A 191 0.39 9.76 -1.27
CA LEU A 191 0.42 11.16 -0.86
C LEU A 191 -0.76 11.51 0.05
N LEU A 192 -1.95 11.01 -0.22
CA LEU A 192 -3.12 11.14 0.66
C LEU A 192 -2.83 10.56 2.06
N LEU A 193 -2.27 9.36 2.13
CA LEU A 193 -1.92 8.71 3.38
C LEU A 193 -0.80 9.43 4.14
N MET A 194 0.17 10.02 3.42
CA MET A 194 1.26 10.80 4.03
C MET A 194 0.76 12.18 4.49
N GLY A 195 -0.03 12.87 3.68
CA GLY A 195 -0.65 14.14 4.02
C GLY A 195 -1.52 14.04 5.27
N TRP A 196 -2.30 12.94 5.42
CA TRP A 196 -3.02 12.69 6.67
C TRP A 196 -2.07 12.59 7.88
N ARG A 197 -0.93 11.91 7.76
CA ARG A 197 0.07 11.82 8.85
C ARG A 197 0.69 13.17 9.18
N ILE A 198 0.91 14.01 8.17
CA ILE A 198 1.42 15.37 8.32
C ILE A 198 0.42 16.22 9.12
N LEU A 199 -0.87 16.18 8.76
CA LEU A 199 -1.93 16.86 9.53
C LEU A 199 -1.91 16.44 11.01
N GLN A 200 -1.79 15.14 11.29
CA GLN A 200 -1.74 14.62 12.66
C GLN A 200 -0.47 15.04 13.41
N ARG A 201 0.66 15.17 12.71
CA ARG A 201 1.91 15.66 13.29
C ARG A 201 1.79 17.11 13.77
N PHE A 202 1.00 17.92 13.06
CA PHE A 202 0.71 19.32 13.42
C PHE A 202 -0.51 19.47 14.34
N GLY A 203 -1.07 18.37 14.87
CA GLY A 203 -2.21 18.41 15.78
C GLY A 203 -3.54 18.83 15.11
N VAL A 204 -3.62 18.85 13.79
CA VAL A 204 -4.85 19.20 13.06
C VAL A 204 -5.88 18.08 13.28
N PRO A 205 -7.08 18.40 13.81
CA PRO A 205 -8.07 17.38 14.11
C PRO A 205 -8.61 16.76 12.82
N SER A 206 -8.98 15.47 12.87
CA SER A 206 -9.68 14.78 11.78
C SER A 206 -11.15 15.20 11.71
N ARG A 207 -11.38 16.49 11.43
CA ARG A 207 -12.68 17.06 11.11
C ARG A 207 -12.92 17.02 9.59
N PRO A 208 -14.17 17.15 9.12
CA PRO A 208 -14.48 17.09 7.70
C PRO A 208 -13.71 18.12 6.85
N LEU A 209 -13.58 19.38 7.31
CA LEU A 209 -12.91 20.44 6.54
C LEU A 209 -11.41 20.18 6.28
N PRO A 210 -10.55 19.89 7.27
CA PRO A 210 -9.17 19.52 7.01
C PRO A 210 -9.02 18.28 6.12
N LEU A 211 -9.93 17.30 6.24
CA LEU A 211 -9.90 16.09 5.43
C LEU A 211 -10.34 16.35 3.98
N LEU A 212 -11.30 17.26 3.76
CA LEU A 212 -11.68 17.73 2.43
C LEU A 212 -10.54 18.51 1.77
N ALA A 213 -9.92 19.44 2.49
CA ALA A 213 -8.76 20.18 1.99
C ALA A 213 -7.60 19.24 1.62
N LEU A 214 -7.37 18.21 2.44
CA LEU A 214 -6.40 17.16 2.13
C LEU A 214 -6.76 16.39 0.86
N ALA A 215 -8.03 16.00 0.68
CA ALA A 215 -8.49 15.27 -0.49
C ALA A 215 -8.31 16.10 -1.79
N LEU A 216 -8.72 17.37 -1.76
CA LEU A 216 -8.54 18.29 -2.89
C LEU A 216 -7.06 18.56 -3.19
N GLY A 217 -6.26 18.85 -2.16
CA GLY A 217 -4.83 19.10 -2.32
C GLY A 217 -4.06 17.89 -2.85
N THR A 218 -4.44 16.68 -2.44
CA THR A 218 -3.82 15.43 -2.92
C THR A 218 -4.25 15.08 -4.35
N ALA A 219 -5.51 15.35 -4.72
CA ALA A 219 -5.96 15.22 -6.11
C ALA A 219 -5.21 16.19 -7.04
N LEU A 220 -5.07 17.46 -6.64
CA LEU A 220 -4.28 18.45 -7.37
C LEU A 220 -2.81 18.02 -7.49
N ALA A 221 -2.20 17.58 -6.38
CA ALA A 221 -0.82 17.08 -6.41
C ALA A 221 -0.66 15.86 -7.33
N THR A 222 -1.68 15.00 -7.42
CA THR A 222 -1.69 13.84 -8.32
C THR A 222 -1.72 14.27 -9.79
N ALA A 223 -2.58 15.23 -10.15
CA ALA A 223 -2.63 15.78 -11.52
C ALA A 223 -1.34 16.48 -11.92
N LEU A 224 -0.74 17.25 -11.00
CA LEU A 224 0.54 17.92 -11.22
C LEU A 224 1.69 16.92 -11.37
N LEU A 225 1.69 15.85 -10.57
CA LEU A 225 2.69 14.79 -10.66
C LEU A 225 2.61 14.06 -11.99
N GLU A 226 1.40 13.76 -12.46
CA GLU A 226 1.17 13.16 -13.77
C GLU A 226 1.69 14.06 -14.91
N ALA A 227 1.34 15.35 -14.88
CA ALA A 227 1.80 16.34 -15.85
C ALA A 227 3.32 16.50 -15.83
N ALA A 228 3.93 16.52 -14.65
CA ALA A 228 5.39 16.59 -14.50
C ALA A 228 6.06 15.33 -15.05
N TRP A 229 5.51 14.14 -14.80
CA TRP A 229 6.09 12.90 -15.31
C TRP A 229 6.08 12.87 -16.84
N TYR A 230 4.92 13.11 -17.46
CA TYR A 230 4.82 13.13 -18.93
C TYR A 230 5.66 14.25 -19.57
N GLY A 231 5.76 15.41 -18.93
CA GLY A 231 6.60 16.50 -19.38
C GLY A 231 8.10 16.17 -19.35
N LEU A 232 8.57 15.57 -18.25
CA LEU A 232 9.99 15.26 -18.05
C LEU A 232 10.43 13.98 -18.77
N ALA A 233 9.61 12.92 -18.73
CA ALA A 233 9.97 11.61 -19.25
C ALA A 233 9.63 11.42 -20.72
N SER A 234 8.55 12.04 -21.20
CA SER A 234 8.03 11.84 -22.57
C SER A 234 8.06 13.10 -23.43
N GLY A 235 8.38 14.28 -22.86
CA GLY A 235 8.39 15.56 -23.58
C GLY A 235 6.99 16.10 -23.91
N VAL A 236 5.92 15.51 -23.38
CA VAL A 236 4.55 15.97 -23.64
C VAL A 236 4.29 17.27 -22.86
N PRO A 237 3.78 18.33 -23.51
CA PRO A 237 3.48 19.58 -22.81
C PRO A 237 2.58 19.37 -21.59
N ALA A 238 3.02 19.85 -20.42
CA ALA A 238 2.28 19.70 -19.17
C ALA A 238 0.86 20.30 -19.25
N SER A 239 0.67 21.37 -20.02
CA SER A 239 -0.64 21.99 -20.26
C SER A 239 -1.63 21.03 -20.91
N LEU A 240 -1.19 20.19 -21.86
CA LEU A 240 -2.04 19.19 -22.50
C LEU A 240 -2.47 18.13 -21.49
N VAL A 241 -1.53 17.66 -20.67
CA VAL A 241 -1.81 16.66 -19.63
C VAL A 241 -2.79 17.20 -18.57
N LEU A 242 -2.63 18.46 -18.18
CA LEU A 242 -3.55 19.13 -17.26
C LEU A 242 -4.93 19.37 -17.90
N SER A 243 -4.99 19.73 -19.18
CA SER A 243 -6.25 19.86 -19.91
C SER A 243 -6.98 18.52 -20.03
N ALA A 244 -6.24 17.43 -20.26
CA ALA A 244 -6.79 16.07 -20.29
C ALA A 244 -7.33 15.63 -18.93
N ASN A 245 -6.82 16.16 -17.81
CA ASN A 245 -7.42 15.95 -16.49
C ASN A 245 -8.81 16.57 -16.36
N LEU A 246 -9.21 17.48 -17.24
CA LEU A 246 -10.54 18.10 -17.24
C LEU A 246 -11.45 17.55 -18.36
N ASP A 247 -10.93 16.64 -19.19
CA ASP A 247 -11.67 15.98 -20.25
C ASP A 247 -12.25 14.65 -19.74
N PHE A 248 -13.58 14.55 -19.72
CA PHE A 248 -14.33 13.37 -19.29
C PHE A 248 -14.91 12.57 -20.45
N SER A 249 -14.59 12.92 -21.70
CA SER A 249 -15.04 12.16 -22.87
C SER A 249 -14.36 10.80 -22.99
N GLY A 250 -13.16 10.66 -22.42
CA GLY A 250 -12.36 9.44 -22.40
C GLY A 250 -12.26 8.77 -21.02
N VAL A 251 -11.12 8.13 -20.77
CA VAL A 251 -10.84 7.47 -19.49
C VAL A 251 -10.61 8.52 -18.39
N VAL A 252 -11.34 8.39 -17.29
CA VAL A 252 -11.21 9.27 -16.13
C VAL A 252 -9.80 9.17 -15.56
N ARG A 253 -9.12 10.32 -15.50
CA ARG A 253 -7.72 10.44 -15.07
C ARG A 253 -7.53 10.13 -13.57
N PRO A 254 -6.32 9.67 -13.17
CA PRO A 254 -6.03 9.23 -11.80
C PRO A 254 -6.39 10.21 -10.68
N ALA A 255 -6.23 11.52 -10.91
CA ALA A 255 -6.50 12.55 -9.91
C ALA A 255 -7.94 12.52 -9.37
N TRP A 256 -8.91 12.21 -10.23
CA TRP A 256 -10.32 12.10 -9.86
C TRP A 256 -10.61 10.85 -9.03
N TRP A 257 -9.95 9.74 -9.33
CA TRP A 257 -10.03 8.53 -8.50
C TRP A 257 -9.43 8.76 -7.12
N VAL A 258 -8.29 9.46 -7.04
CA VAL A 258 -7.67 9.86 -5.76
C VAL A 258 -8.60 10.80 -4.99
N LEU A 259 -9.25 11.75 -5.66
CA LEU A 259 -10.26 12.61 -5.04
C LEU A 259 -11.42 11.80 -4.48
N GLY A 260 -12.00 10.90 -5.27
CA GLY A 260 -13.12 10.05 -4.85
C GLY A 260 -12.79 9.22 -3.62
N VAL A 261 -11.61 8.58 -3.58
CA VAL A 261 -11.13 7.86 -2.39
C VAL A 261 -10.86 8.81 -1.22
N GLY A 262 -10.27 9.98 -1.48
CA GLY A 262 -9.99 11.00 -0.47
C GLY A 262 -11.25 11.51 0.22
N LEU A 263 -12.34 11.69 -0.53
CA LEU A 263 -13.64 12.14 -0.04
C LEU A 263 -14.32 11.13 0.91
N LEU A 264 -13.90 9.86 0.91
CA LEU A 264 -14.37 8.88 1.90
C LEU A 264 -13.93 9.25 3.33
N LEU A 265 -12.81 9.95 3.50
CA LEU A 265 -12.31 10.36 4.81
C LEU A 265 -13.21 11.41 5.50
N PRO A 266 -13.56 12.56 4.89
CA PRO A 266 -14.50 13.49 5.49
C PRO A 266 -15.90 12.88 5.67
N LEU A 267 -16.38 12.03 4.75
CA LEU A 267 -17.65 11.31 4.90
C LEU A 267 -17.64 10.38 6.12
N ALA A 268 -16.60 9.55 6.27
CA ALA A 268 -16.45 8.68 7.43
C ALA A 268 -16.31 9.49 8.73
N SER A 269 -15.71 10.68 8.68
CA SER A 269 -15.64 11.59 9.82
C SER A 269 -16.99 12.16 10.22
N LEU A 270 -17.89 12.43 9.26
CA LEU A 270 -19.26 12.91 9.52
C LEU A 270 -20.15 11.83 10.12
N LEU A 271 -20.00 10.59 9.64
CA LEU A 271 -20.79 9.44 10.11
C LEU A 271 -20.30 8.87 11.44
N ARG A 272 -19.28 9.48 12.06
CA ARG A 272 -18.67 8.99 13.29
C ARG A 272 -19.65 9.15 14.46
N PRO A 273 -20.01 8.07 15.18
CA PRO A 273 -20.78 8.20 16.42
C PRO A 273 -20.02 9.07 17.43
N MET A 274 -20.69 10.05 18.03
CA MET A 274 -20.09 10.81 19.13
C MET A 274 -19.64 9.85 20.24
N PRO A 275 -18.47 10.08 20.86
CA PRO A 275 -18.10 9.31 22.04
C PRO A 275 -19.23 9.45 23.07
N VAL A 276 -19.83 8.33 23.48
CA VAL A 276 -20.72 8.33 24.63
C VAL A 276 -19.89 8.82 25.81
N ARG A 277 -20.20 10.03 26.32
CA ARG A 277 -19.55 10.55 27.53
C ARG A 277 -19.89 9.55 28.64
N SER A 278 -18.88 8.82 29.13
CA SER A 278 -19.05 8.09 30.37
C SER A 278 -19.42 9.10 31.46
N PRO A 279 -20.47 8.86 32.25
CA PRO A 279 -20.76 9.73 33.40
C PRO A 279 -19.51 9.81 34.28
N PRO A 280 -19.23 10.98 34.90
CA PRO A 280 -18.10 11.12 35.81
C PRO A 280 -18.17 10.00 36.85
N ARG A 281 -17.06 9.29 37.06
CA ARG A 281 -16.96 8.30 38.14
C ARG A 281 -17.38 9.01 39.42
N ALA A 282 -18.44 8.52 40.06
CA ALA A 282 -18.82 8.99 41.39
C ALA A 282 -17.58 8.89 42.29
N VAL A 283 -17.17 10.03 42.86
CA VAL A 283 -16.15 10.05 43.90
C VAL A 283 -16.72 9.25 45.07
N PRO A 284 -16.04 8.22 45.58
CA PRO A 284 -16.50 7.52 46.77
C PRO A 284 -16.57 8.54 47.91
N ALA A 285 -17.73 8.68 48.53
CA ALA A 285 -17.85 9.44 49.77
C ALA A 285 -17.05 8.70 50.85
N ALA A 286 -16.09 9.39 51.46
CA ALA A 286 -15.43 9.02 52.70
C ALA A 286 -15.38 10.27 53.59
#